data_AF-A0A1D2QVJ3-F1
#
_entry.id   AF-A0A1D2QVJ3-F1
#
_cell.length_a   1.000
_cell.length_b   1.000
_cell.length_c   1.000
_cell.angle_alpha   90.00
_cell.angle_beta   90.00
_cell.angle_gamma   90.00
#
_symmetry.space_group_name_H-M   'P 1'
#
loop_
_entity.id
_entity.type
_entity.pdbx_description
1 polymer ?
#
loop_
_entity_poly.entity_id
_entity_poly.type
_entity_poly.pdbx_seq_one_letter_code
_entity_poly.pdbx_strand_id
1 'polypeptide(L)'
;MKMEKGEIRLVEIPTAGGHEQSGARPAIVLSELEAGIVIIIPFTSNAQALRFPHTIDVNPSVENGLKSRSIALVFQMRAIDKRRIKNRVGTIESKTMEKIDEMIKEMLYL
;
A
#
# COMPACT_ATOMS: atom_id res chain seq x y z
N MET A 1 2.62 16.99 10.76
CA MET A 1 1.91 15.79 11.23
C MET A 1 2.59 14.56 10.64
N LYS A 2 2.84 13.53 11.45
CA LYS A 2 3.38 12.24 11.00
C LYS A 2 2.26 11.45 10.33
N MET A 3 2.56 10.70 9.28
CA MET A 3 1.60 9.81 8.64
C MET A 3 1.31 8.61 9.55
N GLU A 4 0.05 8.25 9.63
CA GLU A 4 -0.42 7.13 10.44
C GLU A 4 -0.45 5.82 9.64
N LYS A 5 -0.25 4.71 10.33
CA LYS A 5 -0.39 3.37 9.76
C LYS A 5 -1.82 3.16 9.27
N GLY A 6 -1.98 2.62 8.07
CA GLY A 6 -3.27 2.41 7.43
C GLY A 6 -3.75 3.58 6.57
N GLU A 7 -3.13 4.75 6.65
CA GLU A 7 -3.46 5.85 5.73
C GLU A 7 -3.23 5.44 4.27
N ILE A 8 -4.18 5.77 3.39
CA ILE A 8 -4.02 5.61 1.95
C ILE A 8 -3.60 6.95 1.36
N ARG A 9 -2.48 6.97 0.64
CA ARG A 9 -1.91 8.16 0.01
C ARG A 9 -1.66 7.88 -1.48
N LEU A 10 -1.82 8.88 -2.32
CA LEU A 10 -1.31 8.81 -3.69
C LEU A 10 0.22 8.93 -3.65
N VAL A 11 0.93 8.05 -4.36
CA VAL A 11 2.39 8.01 -4.39
C VAL A 11 2.93 7.90 -5.81
N GLU A 12 4.14 8.41 -6.05
CA GLU A 12 4.87 8.28 -7.32
C GLU A 12 6.03 7.29 -7.17
N ILE A 13 5.84 6.05 -7.63
CA ILE A 13 6.86 5.00 -7.53
C ILE A 13 7.70 4.99 -8.81
N PRO A 14 9.04 5.18 -8.72
CA PRO A 14 9.89 5.23 -9.91
C PRO A 14 9.95 3.86 -10.59
N THR A 15 10.13 3.88 -11.91
CA THR A 15 10.33 2.65 -12.70
C THR A 15 11.73 2.10 -12.46
N ALA A 16 11.82 0.83 -12.05
CA ALA A 16 13.08 0.12 -11.82
C ALA A 16 13.45 -0.90 -12.92
N GLY A 17 12.56 -1.10 -13.91
CA GLY A 17 12.81 -2.02 -15.04
C GLY A 17 12.60 -3.51 -14.72
N GLY A 18 12.06 -3.86 -13.56
CA GLY A 18 11.76 -5.24 -13.15
C GLY A 18 10.28 -5.46 -12.80
N HIS A 19 10.02 -6.48 -11.98
CA HIS A 19 8.67 -6.83 -11.50
C HIS A 19 8.12 -5.89 -10.41
N GLU A 20 8.92 -4.94 -9.96
CA GLU A 20 8.53 -3.93 -8.97
C GLU A 20 7.36 -3.07 -9.46
N GLN A 21 6.47 -2.70 -8.55
CA GLN A 21 5.45 -1.70 -8.84
C GLN A 21 6.07 -0.34 -9.17
N SER A 22 5.44 0.38 -10.10
CA SER A 22 5.84 1.70 -10.58
C SER A 22 4.64 2.57 -10.96
N GLY A 23 4.90 3.85 -11.19
CA GLY A 23 3.94 4.89 -11.57
C GLY A 23 3.17 5.50 -10.41
N ALA A 24 2.28 6.43 -10.76
CA ALA A 24 1.36 7.10 -9.84
C ALA A 24 0.23 6.17 -9.42
N ARG A 25 0.13 5.85 -8.12
CA ARG A 25 -0.91 4.96 -7.60
C ARG A 25 -1.20 5.18 -6.12
N PRO A 26 -2.39 4.81 -5.62
CA PRO A 26 -2.64 4.73 -4.20
C PRO A 26 -1.71 3.71 -3.54
N ALA A 27 -1.32 3.97 -2.29
CA ALA A 27 -0.59 3.04 -1.44
C ALA A 27 -0.99 3.22 0.02
N ILE A 28 -0.99 2.11 0.77
CA ILE A 28 -1.20 2.10 2.23
C ILE A 28 0.13 2.45 2.89
N VAL A 29 0.13 3.40 3.82
CA VAL A 29 1.27 3.72 4.69
C VAL A 29 1.33 2.67 5.80
N LEU A 30 2.47 2.01 5.96
CA LEU A 30 2.72 1.13 7.10
C LEU A 30 3.44 1.85 8.23
N SER A 31 4.44 2.66 7.87
CA SER A 31 5.22 3.44 8.84
C SER A 31 5.89 4.62 8.18
N GLU A 32 5.95 5.74 8.90
CA GLU A 32 6.89 6.83 8.62
C GLU A 32 8.10 6.68 9.55
N LEU A 33 9.26 6.41 8.94
CA LEU A 33 10.54 6.28 9.60
C LEU A 33 11.22 7.65 9.75
N GLU A 34 12.28 7.70 10.55
CA GLU A 34 13.18 8.85 10.58
C GLU A 34 13.88 9.05 9.21
N ALA A 35 14.49 10.21 8.99
CA ALA A 35 15.15 10.60 7.73
C ALA A 35 14.24 10.71 6.49
N GLY A 36 12.92 10.87 6.68
CA GLY A 36 12.01 11.12 5.56
C GLY A 36 11.76 9.90 4.68
N ILE A 37 11.81 8.70 5.24
CA ILE A 37 11.48 7.44 4.57
C ILE A 37 10.12 6.94 5.05
N VAL A 38 9.35 6.37 4.13
CA VAL A 38 8.02 5.80 4.40
C VAL A 38 7.97 4.38 3.86
N ILE A 39 7.53 3.42 4.67
CA ILE A 39 7.21 2.08 4.20
C ILE A 39 5.76 2.07 3.72
N ILE A 40 5.53 1.59 2.50
CA ILE A 40 4.22 1.57 1.85
C ILE A 40 3.90 0.22 1.23
N ILE A 41 2.61 -0.08 1.08
CA ILE A 41 2.07 -1.18 0.27
C ILE A 41 1.33 -0.59 -0.93
N PRO A 42 1.78 -0.83 -2.18
CA PRO A 42 1.13 -0.29 -3.36
C PRO A 42 -0.18 -1.03 -3.70
N PHE A 43 -1.16 -0.28 -4.23
CA PHE A 43 -2.34 -0.86 -4.86
C PHE A 43 -2.15 -1.08 -6.36
N THR A 44 -2.93 -2.00 -6.94
CA THR A 44 -3.14 -2.12 -8.39
C THR A 44 -4.62 -2.33 -8.70
N SER A 45 -5.10 -1.87 -9.85
CA SER A 45 -6.44 -2.19 -10.35
C SER A 45 -6.48 -3.49 -11.17
N ASN A 46 -5.32 -4.13 -11.40
CA ASN A 46 -5.25 -5.37 -12.16
C ASN A 46 -5.77 -6.56 -11.34
N ALA A 47 -7.03 -6.95 -11.59
CA ALA A 47 -7.70 -8.06 -10.93
C ALA A 47 -6.93 -9.39 -10.96
N GLN A 48 -6.09 -9.62 -11.98
CA GLN A 48 -5.28 -10.84 -12.07
C GLN A 48 -4.24 -10.96 -10.96
N ALA A 49 -3.92 -9.87 -10.24
CA ALA A 49 -2.95 -9.91 -9.16
C ALA A 49 -3.41 -10.77 -7.97
N LEU A 50 -4.71 -11.08 -7.84
CA LEU A 50 -5.23 -11.99 -6.81
C LEU A 50 -4.71 -13.42 -6.92
N ARG A 51 -4.10 -13.80 -8.06
CA ARG A 51 -3.44 -15.11 -8.19
C ARG A 51 -2.15 -15.22 -7.37
N PHE A 52 -1.58 -14.10 -6.92
CA PHE A 52 -0.35 -14.07 -6.16
C PHE A 52 -0.63 -14.12 -4.66
N PRO A 53 0.20 -14.83 -3.88
CA PRO A 53 0.08 -14.84 -2.42
C PRO A 53 0.33 -13.45 -1.84
N HIS A 54 -0.12 -13.23 -0.60
CA HIS A 54 0.00 -11.95 0.11
C HIS A 54 -0.59 -10.77 -0.70
N THR A 55 -1.78 -10.99 -1.26
CA THR A 55 -2.59 -9.95 -1.90
C THR A 55 -3.95 -9.87 -1.24
N ILE A 56 -4.54 -8.68 -1.18
CA ILE A 56 -5.86 -8.46 -0.60
C ILE A 56 -6.72 -7.66 -1.57
N ASP A 57 -7.92 -8.17 -1.83
CA ASP A 57 -8.96 -7.48 -2.57
C ASP A 57 -9.62 -6.41 -1.68
N VAL A 58 -9.67 -5.17 -2.17
CA VAL A 58 -10.22 -4.02 -1.45
C VAL A 58 -11.25 -3.31 -2.33
N ASN A 59 -12.49 -3.29 -1.85
CA ASN A 59 -13.57 -2.53 -2.49
C ASN A 59 -13.56 -1.07 -2.01
N PRO A 60 -13.99 -0.12 -2.86
CA PRO A 60 -14.23 1.27 -2.46
C PRO A 60 -15.13 1.38 -1.24
N SER A 61 -14.74 2.27 -0.32
CA SER A 61 -15.58 2.70 0.80
C SER A 61 -15.42 4.20 1.03
N VAL A 62 -16.32 4.76 1.84
CA VAL A 62 -16.21 6.17 2.28
C VAL A 62 -14.93 6.39 3.09
N GLU A 63 -14.51 5.41 3.87
CA GLU A 63 -13.33 5.50 4.74
C GLU A 63 -12.02 5.44 3.95
N ASN A 64 -11.93 4.46 3.03
CA ASN A 64 -10.71 4.23 2.26
C ASN A 64 -10.55 5.18 1.06
N GLY A 65 -11.65 5.77 0.59
CA GLY A 65 -11.64 6.78 -0.47
C GLY A 65 -11.17 6.27 -1.84
N LEU A 66 -11.02 4.96 -2.02
CA LEU A 66 -10.66 4.36 -3.31
C LEU A 66 -11.79 4.60 -4.32
N LYS A 67 -11.45 4.87 -5.58
CA LYS A 67 -12.43 5.13 -6.64
C LYS A 67 -12.90 3.87 -7.36
N SER A 68 -12.18 2.77 -7.22
CA SER A 68 -12.45 1.50 -7.86
C SER A 68 -11.91 0.36 -7.02
N ARG A 69 -12.43 -0.85 -7.26
CA ARG A 69 -11.85 -2.09 -6.70
C ARG A 69 -10.36 -2.13 -6.98
N SER A 70 -9.58 -2.36 -5.95
CA SER A 70 -8.13 -2.31 -5.97
C SER A 70 -7.55 -3.47 -5.17
N ILE A 71 -6.38 -3.95 -5.54
CA ILE A 71 -5.69 -5.05 -4.86
C ILE A 71 -4.46 -4.48 -4.17
N ALA A 72 -4.40 -4.64 -2.85
CA ALA A 72 -3.21 -4.34 -2.07
C ALA A 72 -2.19 -5.46 -2.31
N LEU A 73 -0.98 -5.09 -2.75
CA LEU A 73 0.09 -6.04 -3.06
C LEU A 73 1.08 -6.08 -1.89
N VAL A 74 0.76 -6.82 -0.82
CA VAL A 74 1.60 -6.87 0.41
C VAL A 74 3.01 -7.33 0.10
N PHE A 75 3.17 -8.29 -0.82
CA PHE A 75 4.49 -8.74 -1.31
C PHE A 75 5.29 -7.70 -2.11
N GLN A 76 4.70 -6.56 -2.43
CA GLN A 76 5.36 -5.42 -3.06
C GLN A 76 5.58 -4.26 -2.08
N MET A 77 5.48 -4.52 -0.78
CA MET A 77 5.82 -3.57 0.27
C MET A 77 7.25 -3.03 0.07
N ARG A 78 7.43 -1.71 0.21
CA ARG A 78 8.75 -1.09 0.02
C ARG A 78 8.92 0.21 0.79
N ALA A 79 10.17 0.58 1.04
CA ALA A 79 10.55 1.92 1.49
C ALA A 79 10.60 2.90 0.29
N ILE A 80 10.07 4.10 0.49
CA ILE A 80 10.15 5.21 -0.46
C ILE A 80 10.48 6.53 0.25
N ASP A 81 11.08 7.46 -0.49
CA ASP A 81 11.30 8.82 -0.03
C ASP A 81 9.97 9.56 0.14
N LYS A 82 9.80 10.27 1.26
CA LYS A 82 8.59 11.02 1.61
C LYS A 82 8.18 12.05 0.55
N ARG A 83 9.12 12.56 -0.26
CA ARG A 83 8.84 13.47 -1.40
C ARG A 83 7.99 12.81 -2.50
N ARG A 84 7.94 11.49 -2.54
CA ARG A 84 7.10 10.69 -3.45
C ARG A 84 5.66 10.56 -2.97
N ILE A 85 5.39 10.86 -1.71
CA ILE A 85 4.03 10.89 -1.16
C ILE A 85 3.33 12.19 -1.59
N LYS A 86 2.08 12.08 -2.04
CA LYS A 86 1.22 13.18 -2.45
C LYS A 86 0.02 13.30 -1.49
N ASN A 87 -1.17 13.47 -2.05
CA ASN A 87 -2.38 13.74 -1.28
C ASN A 87 -2.87 12.49 -0.53
N ARG A 88 -3.49 12.72 0.63
CA ARG A 88 -4.25 11.68 1.35
C ARG A 88 -5.51 11.34 0.56
N VAL A 89 -5.80 10.05 0.47
CA VAL A 89 -6.98 9.47 -0.18
C VAL A 89 -8.01 9.07 0.88
N GLY A 90 -7.57 8.36 1.92
CA GLY A 90 -8.44 7.85 2.98
C GLY A 90 -7.65 7.05 4.01
N THR A 91 -8.32 6.12 4.70
CA THR A 91 -7.71 5.15 5.61
C THR A 91 -8.29 3.77 5.33
N ILE A 92 -7.44 2.75 5.31
CA ILE A 92 -7.90 1.37 5.13
C ILE A 92 -8.66 0.90 6.37
N GLU A 93 -9.71 0.10 6.19
CA GLU A 93 -10.52 -0.40 7.30
C GLU A 93 -9.67 -1.26 8.25
N SER A 94 -9.90 -1.15 9.57
CA SER A 94 -9.10 -1.83 10.59
C SER A 94 -8.99 -3.35 10.38
N LYS A 95 -10.11 -4.01 10.03
CA LYS A 95 -10.13 -5.46 9.73
C LYS A 95 -9.25 -5.83 8.55
N THR A 96 -9.10 -4.95 7.57
CA THR A 96 -8.21 -5.16 6.44
C THR A 96 -6.77 -4.94 6.86
N MET A 97 -6.49 -3.93 7.69
CA MET A 97 -5.16 -3.70 8.26
C MET A 97 -4.67 -4.86 9.13
N GLU A 98 -5.54 -5.47 9.94
CA GLU A 98 -5.23 -6.67 10.74
C GLU A 98 -4.77 -7.83 9.85
N LYS A 99 -5.50 -8.11 8.75
CA LYS A 99 -5.10 -9.14 7.77
C LYS A 99 -3.77 -8.82 7.09
N ILE A 100 -3.52 -7.56 6.79
CA ILE A 100 -2.23 -7.13 6.24
C ILE A 100 -1.10 -7.44 7.23
N ASP A 101 -1.31 -7.14 8.52
CA ASP A 101 -0.31 -7.41 9.54
C ASP A 101 -0.01 -8.91 9.69
N GLU A 102 -1.02 -9.76 9.63
CA GLU A 102 -0.86 -11.22 9.60
C GLU A 102 -0.09 -11.68 8.34
N MET A 103 -0.47 -11.18 7.17
CA MET A 103 0.22 -11.50 5.91
C MET A 103 1.69 -11.07 5.91
N ILE A 104 2.02 -9.92 6.51
CA ILE A 104 3.41 -9.45 6.63
C ILE A 104 4.21 -10.42 7.50
N LYS A 105 3.66 -10.86 8.64
CA LYS A 105 4.33 -11.83 9.51
C LYS A 105 4.59 -13.15 8.79
N GLU A 106 3.56 -13.70 8.15
CA GLU A 106 3.67 -14.93 7.37
C GLU A 106 4.72 -14.81 6.25
N MET A 107 4.65 -13.74 5.46
CA MET A 107 5.55 -13.49 4.33
C MET A 107 7.01 -13.34 4.75
N LEU A 108 7.25 -12.75 5.93
CA LEU A 108 8.60 -12.50 6.45
C LEU A 108 9.09 -13.61 7.40
N TYR A 109 8.31 -14.69 7.57
CA TYR A 109 8.62 -15.80 8.48
C TYR A 109 8.83 -15.35 9.93
N LEU A 110 7.97 -14.43 10.41
CA LEU A 110 7.96 -13.88 11.77
C LEU A 110 6.88 -14.51 12.67
#